data_AF-A0A0G4PN99-F1
#
_entry.id   AF-A0A0G4PN99-F1
#
_cell.length_a   1.000
_cell.length_b   1.000
_cell.length_c   1.000
_cell.angle_alpha   90.00
_cell.angle_beta   90.00
_cell.angle_gamma   90.00
#
_symmetry.space_group_name_H-M   'P 1'
#
loop_
_entity.id
_entity.type
_entity.pdbx_description
1 polymer ?
#
loop_
_entity_poly.entity_id
_entity_poly.type
_entity_poly.pdbx_seq_one_letter_code
_entity_poly.pdbx_strand_id
1 'polypeptide(L)'
;MATVNTTRPRDFFGYGENYPRFTWPGGKRVAINFAINYEEGTERNPLQGDSTRDSRTWVRSALPESERDLMQEGEYEYGTRVGIWRLLRIFKEFNAPYSVFLSSEALMVNPILAERLKTEDCDLVSHGTRSISRLGLTEEMERSDLRRSID
;
A
#
# COMPACT_ATOMS: atom_id res chain seq x y z
N MET A 1 -22.94 31.32 -6.21
CA MET A 1 -22.36 29.96 -6.28
C MET A 1 -22.08 29.66 -7.74
N ALA A 2 -20.83 29.41 -8.11
CA ALA A 2 -20.52 28.95 -9.46
C ALA A 2 -21.22 27.59 -9.67
N THR A 3 -22.03 27.49 -10.71
CA THR A 3 -22.69 26.25 -11.09
C THR A 3 -21.63 25.23 -11.50
N VAL A 4 -21.61 24.08 -10.83
CA VAL A 4 -20.72 22.97 -11.18
C VAL A 4 -20.99 22.59 -12.63
N ASN A 5 -19.98 22.76 -13.48
CA ASN A 5 -20.06 22.32 -14.86
C ASN A 5 -20.05 20.78 -14.88
N THR A 6 -21.24 20.18 -15.01
CA THR A 6 -21.46 18.73 -14.98
C THR A 6 -20.82 18.00 -16.17
N THR A 7 -20.22 18.71 -17.12
CA THR A 7 -19.54 18.11 -18.28
C THR A 7 -18.15 17.55 -17.99
N ARG A 8 -17.55 17.82 -16.82
CA ARG A 8 -16.25 17.24 -16.42
C ARG A 8 -16.38 16.46 -15.12
N PRO A 9 -16.02 15.16 -15.08
CA PRO A 9 -16.21 14.29 -13.91
C PRO A 9 -15.15 14.49 -12.81
N ARG A 10 -14.36 15.57 -12.87
CA ARG A 10 -13.26 15.85 -11.94
C ARG A 10 -13.49 17.20 -11.29
N ASP A 11 -13.38 17.24 -9.97
CA ASP A 11 -13.32 18.49 -9.23
C ASP A 11 -11.92 19.10 -9.36
N PHE A 12 -11.85 20.27 -9.99
CA PHE A 12 -10.63 21.08 -10.11
C PHE A 12 -10.67 22.33 -9.24
N PHE A 13 -11.76 22.57 -8.51
CA PHE A 13 -11.91 23.71 -7.61
C PHE A 13 -11.37 23.37 -6.22
N GLY A 14 -11.69 22.18 -5.70
CA GLY A 14 -11.36 21.80 -4.33
C GLY A 14 -11.81 22.88 -3.34
N TYR A 15 -10.90 23.30 -2.46
CA TYR A 15 -11.16 24.40 -1.52
C TYR A 15 -10.99 25.82 -2.12
N GLY A 16 -10.33 25.97 -3.27
CA GLY A 16 -10.02 27.28 -3.85
C GLY A 16 -9.31 28.23 -2.86
N GLU A 17 -9.61 29.52 -2.95
CA GLU A 17 -9.05 30.56 -2.07
C GLU A 17 -9.52 30.43 -0.61
N ASN A 18 -10.65 29.75 -0.36
CA ASN A 18 -11.31 29.70 0.94
C ASN A 18 -11.28 28.28 1.51
N TYR A 19 -10.19 27.94 2.19
CA TYR A 19 -10.06 26.65 2.88
C TYR A 19 -10.73 26.66 4.26
N PRO A 20 -11.18 25.49 4.76
CA PRO A 20 -11.78 25.38 6.08
C PRO A 20 -10.81 25.85 7.17
N ARG A 21 -11.29 26.68 8.09
CA ARG A 21 -10.56 26.97 9.33
C ARG A 21 -10.87 25.87 10.33
N PHE A 22 -9.83 25.16 10.76
CA PHE A 22 -9.91 24.10 11.76
C PHE A 22 -8.66 24.12 12.64
N THR A 23 -8.72 23.44 13.78
CA THR A 23 -7.57 23.20 14.66
C THR A 23 -7.46 21.72 14.92
N TRP A 24 -6.24 21.19 14.93
CA TRP A 24 -6.01 19.83 15.38
C TRP A 24 -6.24 19.71 16.90
N PRO A 25 -6.57 18.52 17.41
CA PRO A 25 -6.69 18.28 18.84
C PRO A 25 -5.51 18.86 19.63
N GLY A 26 -5.81 19.55 20.73
CA GLY A 26 -4.80 20.22 21.56
C GLY A 26 -4.10 21.43 20.90
N GLY A 27 -4.70 22.01 19.85
CA GLY A 27 -4.16 23.22 19.20
C GLY A 27 -2.89 22.96 18.37
N LYS A 28 -2.63 21.70 17.98
CA LYS A 28 -1.47 21.36 17.14
C LYS A 28 -1.60 22.00 15.77
N ARG A 29 -0.45 22.28 15.15
CA ARG A 29 -0.36 22.97 13.85
C ARG A 29 -0.21 22.02 12.66
N VAL A 30 0.20 20.78 12.92
CA VAL A 30 0.43 19.74 11.91
C VAL A 30 -0.01 18.40 12.46
N ALA A 31 -0.58 17.57 11.58
CA ALA A 31 -0.78 16.15 11.82
C ALA A 31 0.20 15.39 10.92
N ILE A 32 0.86 14.38 11.49
CA ILE A 32 1.78 13.49 10.76
C ILE A 32 1.16 12.09 10.81
N ASN A 33 1.04 11.45 9.66
CA ASN A 33 0.62 10.06 9.56
C ASN A 33 1.78 9.26 8.93
N PHE A 34 2.25 8.25 9.65
CA PHE A 34 3.25 7.32 9.13
C PHE A 34 2.52 6.12 8.51
N ALA A 35 2.62 5.99 7.19
CA ALA A 35 2.08 4.87 6.44
C ALA A 35 3.21 3.91 6.06
N ILE A 36 3.14 2.68 6.57
CA ILE A 36 4.03 1.58 6.20
C ILE A 36 3.28 0.71 5.20
N ASN A 37 3.70 0.70 3.94
CA ASN A 37 3.16 -0.27 2.99
C ASN A 37 3.81 -1.63 3.25
N TYR A 38 2.99 -2.67 3.33
CA TYR A 38 3.42 -4.05 3.38
C TYR A 38 2.77 -4.78 2.21
N GLU A 39 3.54 -4.87 1.14
CA GLU A 39 3.12 -5.34 -0.19
C GLU A 39 3.91 -6.59 -0.61
N GLU A 40 5.02 -6.85 0.08
CA GLU A 40 6.04 -7.77 -0.38
C GLU A 40 5.58 -9.24 -0.31
N GLY A 41 5.78 -9.96 -1.42
CA GLY A 41 5.20 -11.26 -1.69
C GLY A 41 3.87 -11.21 -2.46
N THR A 42 3.35 -10.02 -2.78
CA THR A 42 2.10 -9.86 -3.52
C THR A 42 2.26 -9.12 -4.85
N GLU A 43 3.46 -8.63 -5.12
CA GLU A 43 3.87 -8.08 -6.40
C GLU A 43 3.68 -9.09 -7.54
N ARG A 44 3.73 -8.58 -8.78
CA ARG A 44 3.70 -9.45 -9.96
C ARG A 44 4.95 -10.31 -10.02
N ASN A 45 4.76 -11.61 -10.17
CA ASN A 45 5.86 -12.56 -10.30
C ASN A 45 5.46 -13.71 -11.25
N PRO A 46 6.28 -14.04 -12.26
CA PRO A 46 6.02 -15.18 -13.13
C PRO A 46 5.85 -16.53 -12.40
N LEU A 47 6.46 -16.71 -11.22
CA LEU A 47 6.25 -17.91 -10.38
C LEU A 47 4.82 -18.01 -9.83
N GLN A 48 4.12 -16.89 -9.71
CA GLN A 48 2.71 -16.83 -9.28
C GLN A 48 1.74 -16.90 -10.47
N GLY A 49 2.26 -17.13 -11.68
CA GLY A 49 1.46 -17.24 -12.90
C GLY A 49 1.14 -15.91 -13.57
N ASP A 50 1.73 -14.80 -13.12
CA ASP A 50 1.58 -13.51 -13.79
C ASP A 50 2.32 -13.53 -15.14
N SER A 51 1.74 -12.92 -16.18
CA SER A 51 2.35 -12.86 -17.51
C SER A 51 3.58 -11.96 -17.59
N THR A 52 3.74 -11.06 -16.61
CA THR A 52 4.89 -10.17 -16.47
C THR A 52 5.35 -10.06 -15.03
N ARG A 53 6.64 -9.81 -14.79
CA ARG A 53 7.18 -9.35 -13.50
C ARG A 53 6.65 -7.95 -13.14
N ASP A 54 6.85 -7.52 -11.90
CA ASP A 54 6.51 -6.15 -11.49
C ASP A 54 7.32 -5.12 -12.27
N SER A 55 6.69 -4.00 -12.63
CA SER A 55 7.33 -2.88 -13.30
C SER A 55 7.92 -1.86 -12.32
N ARG A 56 7.59 -1.97 -11.02
CA ARG A 56 8.12 -1.12 -9.95
C ARG A 56 9.41 -1.73 -9.40
N THR A 57 10.54 -1.13 -9.73
CA THR A 57 11.85 -1.52 -9.18
C THR A 57 12.70 -0.27 -8.99
N TRP A 58 13.59 -0.30 -8.00
CA TRP A 58 14.54 0.77 -7.74
C TRP A 58 15.60 0.87 -8.83
N VAL A 59 15.90 -0.26 -9.49
CA VAL A 59 16.88 -0.34 -10.58
C VAL A 59 16.20 -0.90 -11.80
N ARG A 60 16.16 -0.11 -12.88
CA ARG A 60 15.51 -0.52 -14.14
C ARG A 60 16.06 -1.87 -14.63
N SER A 61 15.19 -2.88 -14.67
CA SER A 61 15.49 -4.19 -15.22
C SER A 61 15.84 -4.11 -16.71
N ALA A 62 16.87 -4.85 -17.12
CA ALA A 62 17.20 -5.08 -18.53
C ALA A 62 16.57 -6.36 -19.10
N LEU A 63 15.91 -7.17 -18.26
CA LEU A 63 15.28 -8.41 -18.66
C LEU A 63 13.94 -8.16 -19.37
N PRO A 64 13.50 -9.05 -20.27
CA PRO A 64 12.13 -9.04 -20.79
C PRO A 64 11.09 -9.06 -19.67
N GLU A 65 9.90 -8.50 -19.89
CA GLU A 65 8.89 -8.45 -18.83
C GLU A 65 8.35 -9.82 -18.43
N SER A 66 8.40 -10.80 -19.32
CA SER A 66 7.98 -12.18 -19.06
C SER A 66 8.96 -12.96 -18.20
N GLU A 67 10.19 -12.46 -18.01
CA GLU A 67 11.22 -13.14 -17.24
C GLU A 67 11.18 -12.72 -15.77
N ARG A 68 11.63 -13.62 -14.90
CA ARG A 68 11.89 -13.29 -13.49
C ARG A 68 13.07 -12.34 -13.39
N ASP A 69 12.97 -11.36 -12.50
CA ASP A 69 14.08 -10.50 -12.12
C ASP A 69 14.48 -10.77 -10.67
N LEU A 70 15.54 -11.57 -10.49
CA LEU A 70 16.01 -11.98 -9.17
C LEU A 70 16.53 -10.81 -8.32
N MET A 71 16.97 -9.72 -8.96
CA MET A 71 17.41 -8.54 -8.24
C MET A 71 16.18 -7.83 -7.65
N GLN A 72 15.13 -7.64 -8.45
CA GLN A 72 13.85 -7.10 -7.97
C GLN A 72 13.23 -7.99 -6.89
N GLU A 73 13.18 -9.31 -7.09
CA GLU A 73 12.68 -10.26 -6.07
C GLU A 73 13.46 -10.12 -4.75
N GLY A 74 14.78 -9.95 -4.82
CA GLY A 74 15.61 -9.70 -3.64
C GLY A 74 15.29 -8.39 -2.91
N GLU A 75 14.86 -7.34 -3.63
CA GLU A 75 14.39 -6.08 -3.02
C GLU A 75 13.13 -6.32 -2.17
N TYR A 76 12.15 -7.04 -2.73
CA TYR A 76 10.92 -7.43 -2.04
C TYR A 76 11.21 -8.34 -0.84
N GLU A 77 12.06 -9.34 -1.01
CA GLU A 77 12.47 -10.25 0.07
C GLU A 77 13.14 -9.50 1.23
N TYR A 78 13.92 -8.45 0.95
CA TYR A 78 14.52 -7.66 2.02
C TYR A 78 13.48 -6.96 2.90
N GLY A 79 12.37 -6.49 2.31
CA GLY A 79 11.25 -5.87 3.03
C GLY A 79 10.69 -6.79 4.11
N THR A 80 10.33 -8.02 3.74
CA THR A 80 9.77 -9.03 4.65
C THR A 80 10.79 -9.62 5.64
N ARG A 81 12.05 -9.79 5.20
CA ARG A 81 13.09 -10.45 6.01
C ARG A 81 13.76 -9.51 7.02
N VAL A 82 13.90 -8.22 6.68
CA VAL A 82 14.73 -7.28 7.45
C VAL A 82 14.03 -5.93 7.63
N GLY A 83 13.48 -5.36 6.55
CA GLY A 83 12.95 -4.00 6.51
C GLY A 83 11.87 -3.76 7.57
N ILE A 84 10.81 -4.56 7.53
CA ILE A 84 9.66 -4.41 8.43
C ILE A 84 10.07 -4.50 9.90
N TRP A 85 10.90 -5.48 10.27
CA TRP A 85 11.34 -5.67 11.66
C TRP A 85 12.14 -4.48 12.18
N ARG A 86 12.92 -3.82 11.31
CA ARG A 86 13.63 -2.59 11.66
C ARG A 86 12.64 -1.46 11.91
N LEU A 87 11.65 -1.29 11.05
CA LEU A 87 10.62 -0.25 11.21
C LEU A 87 9.83 -0.44 12.52
N LEU A 88 9.35 -1.67 12.81
CA LEU A 88 8.63 -1.95 14.04
C LEU A 88 9.44 -1.59 15.30
N ARG A 89 10.76 -1.86 15.29
CA ARG A 89 11.65 -1.45 16.39
C ARG A 89 11.77 0.06 16.51
N ILE A 90 11.89 0.79 15.40
CA ILE A 90 11.97 2.25 15.39
C ILE A 90 10.68 2.87 15.94
N PHE A 91 9.51 2.43 15.46
CA PHE A 91 8.24 2.97 15.95
C PHE A 91 8.03 2.69 17.44
N LYS A 92 8.44 1.51 17.91
CA LYS A 92 8.45 1.17 19.33
C LYS A 92 9.42 2.04 20.14
N GLU A 93 10.62 2.27 19.64
CA GLU A 93 11.64 3.10 20.31
C GLU A 93 11.15 4.54 20.54
N PHE A 94 10.52 5.13 19.53
CA PHE A 94 10.01 6.51 19.60
C PHE A 94 8.58 6.60 20.16
N ASN A 95 7.95 5.47 20.50
CA ASN A 95 6.54 5.38 20.89
C ASN A 95 5.63 6.18 19.93
N ALA A 96 5.88 6.03 18.63
CA ALA A 96 5.21 6.77 17.58
C ALA A 96 4.13 5.89 16.92
N PRO A 97 2.90 6.39 16.75
CA PRO A 97 1.84 5.65 16.07
C PRO A 97 2.10 5.57 14.57
N TYR A 98 1.66 4.48 13.97
CA TYR A 98 1.75 4.23 12.53
C TYR A 98 0.55 3.44 12.04
N SER A 99 0.33 3.48 10.73
CA SER A 99 -0.66 2.66 10.04
C SER A 99 0.06 1.73 9.07
N VAL A 100 -0.35 0.46 9.02
CA VAL A 100 0.16 -0.52 8.06
C VAL A 100 -0.86 -0.64 6.93
N PHE A 101 -0.45 -0.24 5.74
CA PHE A 101 -1.18 -0.41 4.49
C PHE A 101 -0.84 -1.79 3.94
N LEU A 102 -1.76 -2.71 4.12
CA LEU A 102 -1.51 -4.14 4.06
C LEU A 102 -2.18 -4.77 2.85
N SER A 103 -1.39 -5.37 1.96
CA SER A 103 -1.93 -6.31 0.98
C SER A 103 -2.24 -7.63 1.67
N SER A 104 -3.49 -8.11 1.59
CA SER A 104 -3.93 -9.22 2.46
C SER A 104 -3.18 -10.54 2.19
N GLU A 105 -2.79 -10.83 0.94
CA GLU A 105 -1.99 -12.02 0.62
C GLU A 105 -0.59 -11.98 1.26
N ALA A 106 -0.05 -10.80 1.57
CA ALA A 106 1.26 -10.66 2.20
C ALA A 106 1.30 -11.29 3.61
N LEU A 107 0.15 -11.37 4.28
CA LEU A 107 0.00 -12.08 5.55
C LEU A 107 0.20 -13.59 5.40
N MET A 108 -0.23 -14.15 4.26
CA MET A 108 -0.10 -15.57 3.96
C MET A 108 1.33 -15.92 3.57
N VAL A 109 2.04 -15.00 2.91
CA VAL A 109 3.46 -15.14 2.59
C VAL A 109 4.32 -15.13 3.85
N ASN A 110 3.99 -14.30 4.83
CA ASN A 110 4.73 -14.18 6.08
C ASN A 110 3.82 -14.32 7.32
N PRO A 111 3.44 -15.56 7.70
CA PRO A 111 2.57 -15.79 8.84
C PRO A 111 3.19 -15.35 10.17
N ILE A 112 4.53 -15.32 10.27
CA ILE A 112 5.23 -14.83 11.46
C ILE A 112 4.97 -13.34 11.67
N LEU A 113 5.04 -12.54 10.61
CA LEU A 113 4.70 -11.12 10.70
C LEU A 113 3.19 -10.93 10.93
N ALA A 114 2.34 -11.77 10.33
CA ALA A 114 0.90 -11.72 10.60
C ALA A 114 0.58 -11.87 12.10
N GLU A 115 1.20 -12.85 12.77
CA GLU A 115 1.05 -13.00 14.22
C GLU A 115 1.63 -11.81 15.00
N ARG A 116 2.74 -11.21 14.52
CA ARG A 116 3.29 -10.01 15.14
C ARG A 116 2.31 -8.84 15.09
N LEU A 117 1.74 -8.56 13.91
CA LEU A 117 0.84 -7.43 13.68
C LEU A 117 -0.44 -7.51 14.52
N LYS A 118 -0.92 -8.71 14.89
CA LYS A 118 -2.05 -8.86 15.83
C LYS A 118 -1.80 -8.24 17.21
N THR A 119 -0.52 -8.09 17.57
CA THR A 119 -0.09 -7.56 18.88
C THR A 119 0.46 -6.14 18.80
N GLU A 120 0.57 -5.57 17.61
CA GLU A 120 1.01 -4.19 17.41
C GLU A 120 -0.17 -3.24 17.65
N ASP A 121 0.12 -2.11 18.30
CA ASP A 121 -0.83 -1.01 18.47
C ASP A 121 -0.74 -0.07 17.25
N CYS A 122 -1.20 -0.57 16.11
CA CYS A 122 -1.22 0.15 14.84
C CYS A 122 -2.53 -0.05 14.09
N ASP A 123 -2.91 0.93 13.27
CA ASP A 123 -4.05 0.77 12.37
C ASP A 123 -3.68 -0.15 11.21
N LEU A 124 -4.54 -1.13 10.91
CA LEU A 124 -4.43 -1.93 9.68
C LEU A 124 -5.36 -1.36 8.61
N VAL A 125 -4.79 -0.95 7.49
CA VAL A 125 -5.50 -0.36 6.35
C VAL A 125 -5.41 -1.32 5.17
N SER A 126 -6.54 -1.69 4.58
CA SER A 126 -6.52 -2.55 3.38
C SER A 126 -5.77 -1.85 2.25
N HIS A 127 -4.80 -2.55 1.68
CA HIS A 127 -4.10 -2.17 0.45
C HIS A 127 -4.45 -3.13 -0.71
N GLY A 128 -5.69 -3.63 -0.70
CA GLY A 128 -6.19 -4.64 -1.63
C GLY A 128 -5.61 -6.03 -1.37
N THR A 129 -5.96 -7.01 -2.20
CA THR A 129 -5.46 -8.37 -1.97
C THR A 129 -4.00 -8.54 -2.38
N ARG A 130 -3.65 -8.02 -3.57
CA ARG A 130 -2.29 -7.97 -4.11
C ARG A 130 -1.89 -6.56 -4.50
N SER A 131 -0.62 -6.23 -4.36
CA SER A 131 -0.03 -5.00 -4.91
C SER A 131 0.18 -5.16 -6.41
N ILE A 132 -0.90 -5.03 -7.19
CA ILE A 132 -0.87 -5.09 -8.65
C ILE A 132 -1.74 -4.00 -9.27
N SER A 133 -1.42 -3.60 -10.51
CA SER A 133 -2.24 -2.65 -11.26
C SER A 133 -3.68 -3.16 -11.43
N ARG A 134 -4.65 -2.29 -11.14
CA ARG A 134 -6.09 -2.53 -11.35
C ARG A 134 -6.58 -2.13 -12.75
N LEU A 135 -5.70 -1.52 -13.56
CA LEU A 135 -6.03 -1.19 -14.95
C LEU A 135 -6.40 -2.44 -15.74
N GLY A 136 -7.54 -2.38 -16.42
CA GLY A 136 -8.05 -3.47 -17.26
C GLY A 136 -8.92 -4.50 -16.53
N LEU A 137 -9.06 -4.40 -15.20
CA LEU A 137 -10.06 -5.19 -14.48
C LEU A 137 -11.48 -4.73 -14.83
N THR A 138 -12.41 -5.69 -14.88
CA THR A 138 -13.84 -5.36 -14.86
C THR A 138 -14.25 -4.97 -13.43
N GLU A 139 -15.37 -4.25 -13.30
CA GLU A 139 -15.94 -3.93 -11.99
C GLU A 139 -16.18 -5.19 -11.13
N GLU A 140 -16.65 -6.28 -11.76
CA GLU A 140 -16.89 -7.54 -11.06
C GLU A 140 -15.60 -8.16 -10.51
N MET A 141 -14.51 -8.15 -11.31
CA MET A 141 -13.21 -8.64 -10.89
C MET A 141 -12.64 -7.81 -9.73
N GLU A 142 -12.70 -6.47 -9.84
CA GLU A 142 -12.21 -5.57 -8.79
C GLU A 142 -13.06 -5.70 -7.51
N ARG A 143 -14.39 -5.78 -7.62
CA ARG A 143 -15.29 -5.98 -6.48
C ARG A 143 -15.03 -7.32 -5.78
N SER A 144 -14.78 -8.38 -6.54
CA SER A 144 -14.44 -9.68 -5.98
C SER A 144 -13.10 -9.64 -5.23
N ASP A 145 -12.08 -8.98 -5.82
CA ASP A 145 -10.79 -8.83 -5.16
C ASP A 145 -10.84 -7.98 -3.89
N LEU A 146 -11.64 -6.91 -3.88
CA LEU A 146 -11.83 -6.08 -2.68
C LEU A 146 -12.49 -6.85 -1.53
N ARG A 147 -13.48 -7.71 -1.84
CA ARG A 147 -14.12 -8.57 -0.82
C ARG A 147 -13.12 -9.57 -0.25
N ARG A 148 -12.36 -10.23 -1.12
CA ARG A 148 -11.31 -11.18 -0.74
C ARG A 148 -10.19 -10.54 0.11
N SER A 149 -9.98 -9.23 0.00
CA SER A 149 -9.01 -8.52 0.84
C SER A 149 -9.46 -8.39 2.29
N ILE A 150 -10.76 -8.49 2.57
CA ILE A 150 -11.38 -8.26 3.88
C ILE A 150 -11.68 -9.58 4.59
N ASP A 151 -12.09 -10.60 3.82
CA ASP A 151 -12.40 -11.96 4.29
C ASP A 151 -11.15 -12.69 4.82
#